data_AF-A0A7S4KNL1-F1
#
_entry.id   AF-A0A7S4KNL1-F1
#
_cell.length_a   1.000
_cell.length_b   1.000
_cell.length_c   1.000
_cell.angle_alpha   90.00
_cell.angle_beta   90.00
_cell.angle_gamma   90.00
#
_symmetry.space_group_name_H-M   'P 1'
#
loop_
_entity.id
_entity.type
_entity.pdbx_description
1 polymer ?
#
loop_
_entity_poly.entity_id
_entity_poly.type
_entity_poly.pdbx_seq_one_letter_code
_entity_poly.pdbx_strand_id
1 'polypeptide(L)'
;GAYESVEALLKAGAKVDATDSSGLTALHWAAGSRGNHKTVEVLLRYGADVHAKTTRDGNTPLHIAASRGSIPTVEILLANGASLSARNLGLQTPIEVAKTAHTERFNFTSEKAQQEMTRYLKHVSKGKSPSSFEKKPLGQKLYDAVKEGNLSLLESLLQRAKPKHVDFLAFTGQRSGSSRDGDEMEVKATALYLACEIGESECADLLIKKGANVETKLETRQWDNGLTPLLTAVKKQHAKCVELLLNAGSSANAV
;
A
#
# COMPACT_ATOMS: atom_id res chain seq x y z
N GLY A 1 20.83 -7.07 -14.98
CA GLY A 1 19.81 -6.00 -15.06
C GLY A 1 20.43 -4.73 -15.61
N ALA A 2 19.67 -3.63 -15.67
CA ALA A 2 20.22 -2.36 -16.17
C ALA A 2 21.24 -1.72 -15.20
N TYR A 3 21.18 -2.04 -13.91
CA TYR A 3 22.05 -1.43 -12.88
C TYR A 3 23.49 -1.94 -12.94
N GLU A 4 23.73 -3.20 -13.32
CA GLU A 4 25.07 -3.78 -13.45
C GLU A 4 25.87 -3.10 -14.57
N SER A 5 25.21 -2.82 -15.70
CA SER A 5 25.81 -2.08 -16.81
C SER A 5 26.13 -0.64 -16.41
N VAL A 6 25.21 0.02 -15.69
CA VAL A 6 25.43 1.38 -15.16
C VAL A 6 26.60 1.39 -14.18
N GLU A 7 26.67 0.42 -13.27
CA GLU A 7 27.77 0.32 -12.31
C GLU A 7 29.11 0.08 -13.00
N ALA A 8 29.17 -0.77 -14.02
CA ALA A 8 30.39 -1.01 -14.80
C ALA A 8 30.88 0.25 -15.52
N LEU A 9 29.97 1.03 -16.12
CA LEU A 9 30.30 2.29 -16.78
C LEU A 9 30.84 3.33 -15.78
N LEU A 10 30.24 3.44 -14.59
CA LEU A 10 30.69 4.35 -13.54
C LEU A 10 32.08 3.94 -13.01
N LYS A 11 32.34 2.64 -12.82
CA LYS A 11 33.67 2.12 -12.46
C LYS A 11 34.73 2.42 -13.52
N ALA A 12 34.33 2.46 -14.80
CA ALA A 12 35.20 2.84 -15.92
C ALA A 12 35.42 4.36 -16.05
N GLY A 13 34.88 5.17 -15.12
CA GLY A 13 35.08 6.62 -15.09
C GLY A 13 34.03 7.43 -15.85
N ALA A 14 32.88 6.85 -16.19
CA ALA A 14 31.78 7.62 -16.76
C ALA A 14 31.33 8.72 -15.79
N LYS A 15 31.09 9.92 -16.31
CA LYS A 15 30.60 11.06 -15.52
C LYS A 15 29.17 10.80 -15.05
N VAL A 16 28.98 10.66 -13.75
CA VAL A 16 27.68 10.32 -13.12
C VAL A 16 26.58 11.33 -13.44
N ASP A 17 26.91 12.63 -13.43
CA ASP A 17 25.99 13.73 -13.74
C ASP A 17 26.10 14.22 -15.19
N ALA A 18 26.50 13.35 -16.12
CA ALA A 18 26.36 13.65 -17.53
C ALA A 18 24.87 13.88 -17.87
N THR A 19 24.60 14.91 -18.65
CA THR A 19 23.24 15.28 -19.07
C THR A 19 23.04 14.99 -20.56
N ASP A 20 21.84 14.58 -20.93
CA ASP A 20 21.42 14.56 -22.33
C ASP A 20 21.08 15.97 -22.87
N SER A 21 20.62 16.05 -24.11
CA SER A 21 20.25 17.30 -24.78
C SER A 21 19.08 18.05 -24.12
N SER A 22 18.31 17.38 -23.26
CA SER A 22 17.20 17.97 -22.48
C SER A 22 17.62 18.33 -21.06
N GLY A 23 18.90 18.13 -20.71
CA GLY A 23 19.42 18.37 -19.37
C GLY A 23 19.06 17.27 -18.36
N LEU A 24 18.61 16.09 -18.79
CA LEU A 24 18.35 14.98 -17.87
C LEU A 24 19.64 14.22 -17.59
N THR A 25 19.91 14.00 -16.32
CA THR A 25 20.96 13.09 -15.85
C THR A 25 20.47 11.64 -15.84
N ALA A 26 21.40 10.68 -15.71
CA ALA A 26 21.06 9.27 -15.51
C ALA A 26 20.11 9.06 -14.30
N LEU A 27 20.23 9.89 -13.26
CA LEU A 27 19.37 9.83 -12.08
C LEU A 27 17.92 10.24 -12.40
N HIS A 28 17.70 11.22 -13.27
CA HIS A 28 16.35 11.58 -13.74
C HIS A 28 15.68 10.43 -14.50
N TRP A 29 16.43 9.79 -15.40
CA TRP A 29 15.95 8.65 -16.19
C TRP A 29 15.63 7.44 -15.30
N ALA A 30 16.51 7.13 -14.35
CA ALA A 30 16.29 6.07 -13.38
C ALA A 30 15.08 6.36 -12.49
N ALA A 31 14.93 7.61 -12.01
CA ALA A 31 13.78 8.03 -11.22
C ALA A 31 12.44 7.96 -11.98
N GLY A 32 12.48 8.16 -13.29
CA GLY A 32 11.32 8.09 -14.18
C GLY A 32 10.89 6.68 -14.59
N SER A 33 11.70 5.67 -14.29
CA SER A 33 11.53 4.31 -14.80
C SER A 33 11.00 3.36 -13.71
N ARG A 34 9.96 2.59 -14.02
CA ARG A 34 9.39 1.60 -13.08
C ARG A 34 10.41 0.51 -12.75
N GLY A 35 10.55 0.19 -11.46
CA GLY A 35 11.40 -0.90 -11.00
C GLY A 35 12.91 -0.64 -11.03
N ASN A 36 13.35 0.56 -11.41
CA ASN A 36 14.77 0.92 -11.51
C ASN A 36 15.36 1.50 -10.21
N HIS A 37 14.76 1.19 -9.05
CA HIS A 37 15.22 1.69 -7.75
C HIS A 37 16.67 1.27 -7.44
N LYS A 38 17.10 0.07 -7.88
CA LYS A 38 18.51 -0.37 -7.76
C LYS A 38 19.47 0.53 -8.55
N THR A 39 19.08 0.96 -9.74
CA THR A 39 19.89 1.89 -10.55
C THR A 39 19.99 3.26 -9.86
N VAL A 40 18.91 3.72 -9.22
CA VAL A 40 18.90 4.95 -8.41
C VAL A 40 19.88 4.85 -7.24
N GLU A 41 19.86 3.74 -6.48
CA GLU A 41 20.83 3.49 -5.40
C GLU A 41 22.28 3.49 -5.90
N VAL A 42 22.56 2.81 -7.02
CA VAL A 42 23.90 2.80 -7.62
C VAL A 42 24.33 4.22 -7.98
N LEU A 43 23.51 4.98 -8.70
CA LEU A 43 23.86 6.34 -9.11
C LEU A 43 24.16 7.24 -7.91
N LEU A 44 23.33 7.20 -6.86
CA LEU A 44 23.55 7.97 -5.63
C LEU A 44 24.83 7.54 -4.89
N ARG A 45 25.15 6.24 -4.84
CA ARG A 45 26.40 5.74 -4.26
C ARG A 45 27.65 6.26 -4.97
N TYR A 46 27.56 6.52 -6.27
CA TYR A 46 28.63 7.14 -7.07
C TYR A 46 28.57 8.67 -7.09
N GLY A 47 27.75 9.28 -6.22
CA GLY A 47 27.73 10.72 -6.02
C GLY A 47 26.86 11.51 -7.00
N ALA A 48 25.87 10.86 -7.63
CA ALA A 48 24.90 11.58 -8.46
C ALA A 48 24.22 12.71 -7.65
N ASP A 49 24.09 13.88 -8.27
CA ASP A 49 23.43 15.03 -7.64
C ASP A 49 21.92 14.78 -7.51
N VAL A 50 21.48 14.52 -6.27
CA VAL A 50 20.08 14.30 -5.91
C VAL A 50 19.20 15.54 -6.14
N HIS A 51 19.80 16.72 -6.23
CA HIS A 51 19.15 18.01 -6.44
C HIS A 51 19.25 18.53 -7.88
N ALA A 52 19.86 17.76 -8.80
CA ALA A 52 19.99 18.13 -10.19
C ALA A 52 18.64 18.57 -10.77
N LYS A 53 18.61 19.62 -11.59
CA LYS A 53 17.39 20.13 -12.22
C LYS A 53 17.44 19.92 -13.72
N THR A 54 16.34 19.47 -14.31
CA THR A 54 16.19 19.43 -15.77
C THR A 54 16.15 20.83 -16.36
N THR A 55 16.68 21.00 -17.58
CA THR A 55 16.75 22.31 -18.24
C THR A 55 15.36 22.84 -18.63
N ARG A 56 14.48 21.95 -19.11
CA ARG A 56 13.18 22.36 -19.66
C ARG A 56 12.17 22.77 -18.59
N ASP A 57 12.06 21.97 -17.54
CA ASP A 57 10.97 22.09 -16.55
C ASP A 57 11.50 22.42 -15.14
N GLY A 58 12.82 22.36 -14.92
CA GLY A 58 13.43 22.50 -13.59
C GLY A 58 13.09 21.37 -12.62
N ASN A 59 12.60 20.25 -13.13
CA ASN A 59 12.23 19.11 -12.30
C ASN A 59 13.48 18.47 -11.71
N THR A 60 13.43 18.13 -10.43
CA THR A 60 14.46 17.29 -9.79
C THR A 60 14.13 15.81 -9.97
N PRO A 61 15.05 14.87 -9.70
CA PRO A 61 14.74 13.44 -9.67
C PRO A 61 13.53 13.11 -8.78
N LEU A 62 13.36 13.83 -7.67
CA LEU A 62 12.22 13.67 -6.77
C LEU A 62 10.89 14.10 -7.40
N HIS A 63 10.86 15.17 -8.21
CA HIS A 63 9.66 15.56 -8.96
C HIS A 63 9.26 14.48 -9.96
N ILE A 64 10.23 13.91 -10.67
CA ILE A 64 9.98 12.84 -11.64
C ILE A 64 9.51 11.57 -10.93
N ALA A 65 10.16 11.15 -9.85
CA ALA A 65 9.75 9.96 -9.11
C ALA A 65 8.33 10.11 -8.53
N ALA A 66 8.00 11.31 -8.03
CA ALA A 66 6.67 11.66 -7.55
C ALA A 66 5.63 11.62 -8.68
N SER A 67 5.93 12.17 -9.86
CA SER A 67 5.03 12.13 -11.03
C SER A 67 4.84 10.73 -11.59
N ARG A 68 5.72 9.78 -11.28
CA ARG A 68 5.60 8.37 -11.68
C ARG A 68 4.99 7.48 -10.59
N GLY A 69 4.65 8.01 -9.41
CA GLY A 69 4.05 7.25 -8.32
C GLY A 69 4.94 6.12 -7.75
N SER A 70 6.27 6.21 -7.90
CA SER A 70 7.19 5.15 -7.43
C SER A 70 7.63 5.40 -5.98
N ILE A 71 6.89 4.87 -4.99
CA ILE A 71 7.21 5.03 -3.56
C ILE A 71 8.64 4.56 -3.21
N PRO A 72 9.12 3.39 -3.65
CA PRO A 72 10.47 2.93 -3.32
C PRO A 72 11.57 3.90 -3.79
N THR A 73 11.43 4.42 -5.00
CA THR A 73 12.36 5.41 -5.56
C THR A 73 12.33 6.72 -4.77
N VAL A 74 11.15 7.19 -4.40
CA VAL A 74 10.99 8.40 -3.58
C VAL A 74 11.61 8.20 -2.19
N GLU A 75 11.42 7.04 -1.55
CA GLU A 75 12.06 6.69 -0.28
C GLU A 75 13.59 6.78 -0.37
N ILE A 76 14.19 6.18 -1.40
CA ILE A 76 15.64 6.22 -1.62
C ILE A 76 16.13 7.65 -1.81
N LEU A 77 15.46 8.45 -2.65
CA LEU A 77 15.84 9.85 -2.90
C LEU A 77 15.76 10.68 -1.62
N LEU A 78 14.71 10.54 -0.82
CA LEU A 78 14.54 11.25 0.45
C LEU A 78 15.60 10.84 1.48
N ALA A 79 15.93 9.55 1.55
CA ALA A 79 17.00 9.05 2.42
C ALA A 79 18.37 9.61 2.04
N ASN A 80 18.56 10.00 0.77
CA ASN A 80 19.76 10.65 0.25
C ASN A 80 19.67 12.18 0.22
N GLY A 81 18.74 12.78 0.98
CA GLY A 81 18.69 14.23 1.20
C GLY A 81 17.85 15.01 0.19
N ALA A 82 17.11 14.36 -0.71
CA ALA A 82 16.22 15.07 -1.65
C ALA A 82 15.23 15.98 -0.91
N SER A 83 15.06 17.21 -1.41
CA SER A 83 14.20 18.20 -0.75
C SER A 83 12.75 18.12 -1.24
N LEU A 84 11.82 17.90 -0.28
CA LEU A 84 10.37 17.96 -0.51
C LEU A 84 9.85 19.38 -0.81
N SER A 85 10.63 20.42 -0.48
CA SER A 85 10.28 21.82 -0.72
C SER A 85 10.93 22.39 -1.98
N ALA A 86 11.71 21.58 -2.71
CA ALA A 86 12.29 21.99 -3.99
C ALA A 86 11.18 22.43 -4.95
N ARG A 87 11.39 23.56 -5.63
CA ARG A 87 10.47 24.06 -6.66
C ARG A 87 11.07 23.91 -8.05
N ASN A 88 10.27 23.37 -8.97
CA ASN A 88 10.56 23.36 -10.39
C ASN A 88 10.29 24.75 -11.03
N LEU A 89 10.45 24.89 -12.35
CA LEU A 89 10.22 26.18 -13.03
C LEU A 89 8.75 26.63 -12.97
N GLY A 90 7.81 25.69 -12.89
CA GLY A 90 6.39 25.96 -12.67
C GLY A 90 6.03 26.29 -11.21
N LEU A 91 7.03 26.48 -10.33
CA LEU A 91 6.87 26.70 -8.90
C LEU A 91 6.20 25.55 -8.13
N GLN A 92 6.08 24.38 -8.76
CA GLN A 92 5.49 23.19 -8.16
C GLN A 92 6.54 22.46 -7.33
N THR A 93 6.10 21.94 -6.20
CA THR A 93 6.82 20.97 -5.36
C THR A 93 6.60 19.54 -5.85
N PRO A 94 7.41 18.56 -5.43
CA PRO A 94 7.17 17.15 -5.77
C PRO A 94 5.77 16.65 -5.39
N ILE A 95 5.21 17.14 -4.28
CA ILE A 95 3.84 16.82 -3.84
C ILE A 95 2.80 17.38 -4.81
N GLU A 96 2.99 18.60 -5.29
CA GLU A 96 2.06 19.24 -6.22
C GLU A 96 2.11 18.58 -7.59
N VAL A 97 3.31 18.21 -8.05
CA VAL A 97 3.48 17.42 -9.28
C VAL A 97 2.78 16.06 -9.16
N ALA A 98 2.90 15.35 -8.04
CA ALA A 98 2.18 14.07 -7.84
C ALA A 98 0.66 14.21 -7.94
N LYS A 99 0.09 15.36 -7.53
CA LYS A 99 -1.35 15.63 -7.62
C LYS A 99 -1.81 15.90 -9.05
N THR A 100 -1.03 16.66 -9.81
CA THR A 100 -1.39 17.06 -11.18
C THR A 100 -0.98 16.05 -12.24
N ALA A 101 -0.11 15.08 -11.90
CA ALA A 101 0.33 14.03 -12.82
C ALA A 101 -0.86 13.25 -13.42
N HIS A 102 -1.94 13.08 -12.66
CA HIS A 102 -3.19 12.43 -13.09
C HIS A 102 -3.92 13.05 -14.24
N THR A 103 -3.78 14.35 -14.39
CA THR A 103 -4.50 15.13 -15.39
C THR A 103 -3.77 15.20 -16.73
N GLU A 104 -2.54 14.66 -16.81
CA GLU A 104 -1.76 14.70 -18.05
C GLU A 104 -2.07 13.51 -18.97
N ARG A 105 -2.29 13.82 -20.25
CA ARG A 105 -2.85 12.97 -21.32
C ARG A 105 -2.01 11.72 -21.67
N PHE A 106 -0.83 11.56 -21.09
CA PHE A 106 0.10 10.45 -21.35
C PHE A 106 0.40 9.62 -20.09
N ASN A 107 -0.56 9.57 -19.16
CA ASN A 107 -0.31 8.98 -17.87
C ASN A 107 -0.15 7.45 -17.94
N PHE A 108 1.02 6.97 -17.53
CA PHE A 108 1.32 5.53 -17.47
C PHE A 108 0.88 4.90 -16.14
N THR A 109 0.50 5.69 -15.13
CA THR A 109 0.23 5.29 -13.72
C THR A 109 -1.25 5.30 -13.37
N SER A 110 -1.70 4.32 -12.58
CA SER A 110 -3.09 4.24 -12.14
C SER A 110 -3.47 5.38 -11.19
N GLU A 111 -4.74 5.76 -11.18
CA GLU A 111 -5.25 6.82 -10.31
C GLU A 111 -4.87 6.57 -8.83
N LYS A 112 -5.06 5.32 -8.41
CA LYS A 112 -4.76 4.81 -7.09
C LYS A 112 -3.29 4.98 -6.69
N ALA A 113 -2.33 4.61 -7.54
CA ALA A 113 -0.90 4.62 -7.19
C ALA A 113 -0.39 6.04 -6.85
N GLN A 114 -0.93 7.05 -7.51
CA GLN A 114 -0.58 8.45 -7.29
C GLN A 114 -1.40 9.10 -6.17
N GLN A 115 -2.64 8.66 -5.91
CA GLN A 115 -3.35 9.02 -4.69
C GLN A 115 -2.56 8.51 -3.46
N GLU A 116 -2.05 7.28 -3.54
CA GLU A 116 -1.13 6.69 -2.54
C GLU A 116 0.16 7.51 -2.44
N MET A 117 0.82 7.84 -3.56
CA MET A 117 2.00 8.72 -3.57
C MET A 117 1.74 10.10 -2.93
N THR A 118 0.63 10.75 -3.26
CA THR A 118 0.27 12.05 -2.69
C THR A 118 0.09 11.93 -1.18
N ARG A 119 -0.54 10.84 -0.71
CA ARG A 119 -0.68 10.54 0.71
C ARG A 119 0.69 10.29 1.35
N TYR A 120 1.62 9.62 0.66
CA TYR A 120 3.00 9.33 1.12
C TYR A 120 3.75 10.62 1.38
N LEU A 121 3.84 11.45 0.35
CA LEU A 121 4.61 12.67 0.44
C LEU A 121 4.00 13.64 1.47
N LYS A 122 2.66 13.69 1.62
CA LYS A 122 1.99 14.47 2.68
C LYS A 122 2.25 13.93 4.08
N HIS A 123 2.43 12.63 4.23
CA HIS A 123 2.78 12.01 5.50
C HIS A 123 4.22 12.35 5.88
N VAL A 124 5.16 12.20 4.95
CA VAL A 124 6.57 12.55 5.17
C VAL A 124 6.76 14.06 5.37
N SER A 125 6.04 14.91 4.63
CA SER A 125 6.13 16.36 4.78
C SER A 125 5.69 16.87 6.15
N LYS A 126 4.91 16.07 6.89
CA LYS A 126 4.52 16.35 8.29
C LYS A 126 5.58 15.88 9.30
N GLY A 127 6.78 15.52 8.84
CA GLY A 127 7.86 15.00 9.68
C GLY A 127 7.65 13.57 10.17
N LYS A 128 6.69 12.84 9.60
CA LYS A 128 6.45 11.44 9.98
C LYS A 128 7.40 10.52 9.23
N SER A 129 7.95 9.52 9.91
CA SER A 129 8.90 8.58 9.32
C SER A 129 8.31 7.88 8.08
N PRO A 130 9.06 7.76 6.98
CA PRO A 130 8.71 6.93 5.80
C PRO A 130 8.23 5.52 6.18
N SER A 131 8.90 4.87 7.14
CA SER A 131 8.57 3.52 7.62
C SER A 131 7.22 3.38 8.34
N SER A 132 6.53 4.50 8.59
CA SER A 132 5.18 4.55 9.17
C SER A 132 4.08 4.79 8.14
N PHE A 133 4.43 5.05 6.88
CA PHE A 133 3.45 5.38 5.85
C PHE A 133 2.67 4.18 5.34
N GLU A 134 3.35 3.07 5.06
CA GLU A 134 2.73 1.84 4.57
C GLU A 134 3.08 0.67 5.48
N LYS A 135 2.42 0.66 6.63
CA LYS A 135 1.96 -0.61 7.17
C LYS A 135 0.50 -0.66 6.74
N LYS A 136 0.10 -1.67 5.94
CA LYS A 136 -1.31 -2.10 5.84
C LYS A 136 -1.96 -1.83 7.21
N PRO A 137 -3.12 -1.17 7.28
CA PRO A 137 -3.71 -0.82 8.58
C PRO A 137 -3.71 -2.09 9.42
N LEU A 138 -3.40 -1.97 10.72
CA LEU A 138 -3.16 -3.16 11.55
C LEU A 138 -4.30 -4.18 11.41
N GLY A 139 -5.54 -3.71 11.26
CA GLY A 139 -6.70 -4.54 10.94
C GLY A 139 -6.63 -5.32 9.62
N GLN A 140 -6.13 -4.72 8.53
CA GLN A 140 -5.88 -5.45 7.29
C GLN A 140 -4.76 -6.50 7.46
N LYS A 141 -3.74 -6.22 8.28
CA LYS A 141 -2.71 -7.22 8.58
C LYS A 141 -3.26 -8.39 9.40
N LEU A 142 -4.15 -8.10 10.35
CA LEU A 142 -4.88 -9.13 11.10
C LEU A 142 -5.71 -9.99 10.15
N TYR A 143 -6.45 -9.35 9.23
CA TYR A 143 -7.23 -10.04 8.21
C TYR A 143 -6.36 -10.94 7.31
N ASP A 144 -5.24 -10.43 6.80
CA ASP A 144 -4.33 -11.20 5.94
C ASP A 144 -3.71 -12.38 6.71
N ALA A 145 -3.34 -12.19 7.99
CA ALA A 145 -2.81 -13.27 8.82
C ALA A 145 -3.83 -14.41 9.02
N VAL A 146 -5.12 -14.09 9.20
CA VAL A 146 -6.21 -15.09 9.23
C VAL A 146 -6.36 -15.77 7.88
N LYS A 147 -6.34 -15.01 6.78
CA LYS A 147 -6.45 -15.54 5.42
C LYS A 147 -5.37 -16.57 5.10
N GLU A 148 -4.18 -16.36 5.64
CA GLU A 148 -3.01 -17.24 5.49
C GLU A 148 -2.98 -18.38 6.52
N GLY A 149 -3.90 -18.42 7.49
CA GLY A 149 -3.89 -19.38 8.59
C GLY A 149 -2.68 -19.22 9.54
N ASN A 150 -2.05 -18.04 9.57
CA ASN A 150 -0.82 -17.81 10.31
C ASN A 150 -1.12 -17.33 11.74
N LEU A 151 -1.39 -18.29 12.62
CA LEU A 151 -1.74 -18.02 14.03
C LEU A 151 -0.65 -17.25 14.77
N SER A 152 0.63 -17.63 14.62
CA SER A 152 1.74 -16.95 15.32
C SER A 152 1.88 -15.48 14.89
N LEU A 153 1.70 -15.20 13.60
CA LEU A 153 1.67 -13.82 13.11
C LEU A 153 0.47 -13.07 13.69
N LEU A 154 -0.72 -13.67 13.69
CA LEU A 154 -1.94 -13.09 14.25
C LEU A 154 -1.76 -12.71 15.73
N GLU A 155 -1.21 -13.62 16.55
CA GLU A 155 -0.91 -13.38 17.96
C GLU A 155 0.03 -12.18 18.15
N SER A 156 1.14 -12.14 17.40
CA SER A 156 2.11 -11.06 17.46
C SER A 156 1.50 -9.69 17.11
N LEU A 157 0.57 -9.67 16.15
CA LEU A 157 -0.12 -8.46 15.73
C LEU A 157 -1.15 -8.02 16.78
N LEU A 158 -1.87 -8.96 17.39
CA LEU A 158 -2.87 -8.68 18.42
C LEU A 158 -2.27 -8.15 19.72
N GLN A 159 -1.02 -8.49 20.06
CA GLN A 159 -0.31 -7.88 21.21
C GLN A 159 -0.27 -6.35 21.14
N ARG A 160 -0.32 -5.79 19.93
CA ARG A 160 -0.23 -4.35 19.68
C ARG A 160 -1.55 -3.75 19.20
N ALA A 161 -2.60 -4.57 19.08
CA ALA A 161 -3.89 -4.16 18.55
C ALA A 161 -4.77 -3.56 19.65
N LYS A 162 -5.33 -2.38 19.36
CA LYS A 162 -6.50 -1.83 20.08
C LYS A 162 -7.81 -2.41 19.53
N PRO A 163 -8.93 -2.41 20.29
CA PRO A 163 -10.21 -3.00 19.86
C PRO A 163 -10.65 -2.58 18.44
N LYS A 164 -10.56 -1.28 18.13
CA LYS A 164 -10.87 -0.74 16.78
C LYS A 164 -10.11 -1.36 15.60
N HIS A 165 -9.00 -2.06 15.84
CA HIS A 165 -8.25 -2.74 14.78
C HIS A 165 -8.74 -4.17 14.56
N VAL A 166 -9.30 -4.81 15.60
CA VAL A 166 -9.85 -6.16 15.54
C VAL A 166 -11.16 -6.16 14.74
N ASP A 167 -11.98 -5.14 14.97
CA ASP A 167 -13.24 -4.91 14.23
C ASP A 167 -13.05 -4.13 12.92
N PHE A 168 -11.81 -4.05 12.43
CA PHE A 168 -11.53 -3.35 11.18
C PHE A 168 -12.15 -4.10 10.01
N LEU A 169 -12.96 -3.38 9.24
CA LEU A 169 -13.54 -3.84 7.99
C LEU A 169 -12.46 -3.83 6.88
N ALA A 170 -11.82 -4.99 6.71
CA ALA A 170 -10.76 -5.21 5.73
C ALA A 170 -11.33 -5.44 4.34
N PHE A 171 -10.58 -4.99 3.34
CA PHE A 171 -10.93 -5.19 1.93
C PHE A 171 -10.56 -6.62 1.52
N THR A 172 -11.52 -7.38 1.00
CA THR A 172 -11.35 -8.82 0.73
C THR A 172 -10.79 -9.13 -0.67
N GLY A 173 -10.84 -8.15 -1.59
CA GLY A 173 -10.24 -8.24 -2.93
C GLY A 173 -10.87 -9.25 -3.87
N GLN A 174 -12.09 -9.73 -3.61
CA GLN A 174 -12.74 -10.69 -4.50
C GLN A 174 -13.13 -10.05 -5.85
N ARG A 175 -12.59 -10.64 -6.93
CA ARG A 175 -13.07 -10.47 -8.31
C ARG A 175 -14.06 -11.61 -8.59
N SER A 176 -15.35 -11.38 -8.42
CA SER A 176 -16.35 -12.27 -9.03
C SER A 176 -16.46 -11.90 -10.50
N GLY A 177 -16.13 -12.85 -11.38
CA GLY A 177 -16.17 -12.67 -12.82
C GLY A 177 -17.59 -12.45 -13.38
N SER A 178 -17.59 -11.88 -14.59
CA SER A 178 -18.61 -11.88 -15.63
C SER A 178 -19.77 -10.87 -15.60
N SER A 179 -19.59 -9.65 -15.11
CA SER A 179 -20.41 -8.52 -15.56
C SER A 179 -19.64 -7.70 -16.59
N ARG A 180 -20.27 -7.43 -17.74
CA ARG A 180 -19.75 -6.58 -18.83
C ARG A 180 -19.58 -5.11 -18.43
N ASP A 181 -20.06 -4.74 -17.24
CA ASP A 181 -19.96 -3.41 -16.67
C ASP A 181 -18.98 -3.46 -15.49
N GLY A 182 -17.83 -2.81 -15.66
CA GLY A 182 -16.64 -2.90 -14.80
C GLY A 182 -16.75 -2.20 -13.44
N ASP A 183 -17.84 -2.42 -12.70
CA ASP A 183 -17.93 -1.99 -11.31
C ASP A 183 -17.12 -2.93 -10.42
N GLU A 184 -15.96 -2.47 -9.96
CA GLU A 184 -15.17 -3.14 -8.93
C GLU A 184 -16.03 -3.38 -7.68
N MET A 185 -16.19 -4.64 -7.29
CA MET A 185 -17.09 -5.02 -6.19
C MET A 185 -16.37 -4.88 -4.86
N GLU A 186 -16.75 -3.88 -4.07
CA GLU A 186 -16.17 -3.62 -2.76
C GLU A 186 -16.86 -4.49 -1.70
N VAL A 187 -16.20 -5.58 -1.28
CA VAL A 187 -16.60 -6.40 -0.14
C VAL A 187 -15.71 -6.06 1.05
N LYS A 188 -16.33 -5.75 2.20
CA LYS A 188 -15.63 -5.48 3.45
C LYS A 188 -16.07 -6.44 4.54
N ALA A 189 -15.11 -7.07 5.19
CA ALA A 189 -15.34 -8.04 6.24
C ALA A 189 -14.32 -7.88 7.38
N THR A 190 -14.70 -8.25 8.60
CA THR A 190 -13.75 -8.31 9.73
C THR A 190 -12.87 -9.56 9.64
N ALA A 191 -11.75 -9.56 10.36
CA ALA A 191 -10.91 -10.76 10.49
C ALA A 191 -11.68 -11.93 11.14
N LEU A 192 -12.61 -11.63 12.05
CA LEU A 192 -13.47 -12.64 12.67
C LEU A 192 -14.44 -13.25 11.66
N TYR A 193 -15.09 -12.41 10.84
CA TYR A 193 -15.95 -12.90 9.76
C TYR A 193 -15.19 -13.87 8.85
N LEU A 194 -13.97 -13.49 8.41
CA LEU A 194 -13.15 -14.35 7.57
C LEU A 194 -12.81 -15.66 8.26
N ALA A 195 -12.34 -15.63 9.51
CA ALA A 195 -12.01 -16.85 10.26
C ALA A 195 -13.20 -17.83 10.30
N CYS A 196 -14.40 -17.29 10.50
CA CYS A 196 -15.65 -18.06 10.49
C CYS A 196 -16.09 -18.50 9.09
N GLU A 197 -15.69 -17.82 8.02
CA GLU A 197 -15.96 -18.22 6.63
C GLU A 197 -15.07 -19.39 6.19
N ILE A 198 -13.78 -19.33 6.52
CA ILE A 198 -12.79 -20.34 6.13
C ILE A 198 -12.69 -21.52 7.11
N GLY A 199 -13.20 -21.37 8.34
CA GLY A 199 -13.21 -22.42 9.36
C GLY A 199 -11.99 -22.41 10.29
N GLU A 200 -11.20 -21.33 10.32
CA GLU A 200 -10.04 -21.14 11.18
C GLU A 200 -10.46 -20.86 12.63
N SER A 201 -10.90 -21.90 13.33
CA SER A 201 -11.47 -21.78 14.68
C SER A 201 -10.49 -21.25 15.73
N GLU A 202 -9.19 -21.53 15.61
CA GLU A 202 -8.15 -21.01 16.51
C GLU A 202 -7.98 -19.49 16.34
N CYS A 203 -7.96 -19.01 15.10
CA CYS A 203 -7.95 -17.59 14.81
C CYS A 203 -9.22 -16.91 15.32
N ALA A 204 -10.39 -17.53 15.15
CA ALA A 204 -11.67 -17.02 15.64
C ALA A 204 -11.68 -16.88 17.17
N ASP A 205 -11.26 -17.92 17.91
CA ASP A 205 -11.17 -17.90 19.37
C ASP A 205 -10.23 -16.78 19.87
N LEU A 206 -9.06 -16.64 19.23
CA LEU A 206 -8.09 -15.60 19.57
C LEU A 206 -8.67 -14.19 19.38
N LEU A 207 -9.38 -13.95 18.27
CA LEU A 207 -10.01 -12.67 17.96
C LEU A 207 -11.15 -12.35 18.95
N ILE A 208 -12.00 -13.33 19.28
CA ILE A 208 -13.06 -13.20 20.29
C ILE A 208 -12.47 -12.83 21.65
N LYS A 209 -11.41 -13.52 22.10
CA LYS A 209 -10.70 -13.21 23.35
C LYS A 209 -10.10 -11.80 23.38
N LYS A 210 -9.81 -11.22 22.22
CA LYS A 210 -9.33 -9.83 22.06
C LYS A 210 -10.45 -8.81 21.88
N GLY A 211 -11.71 -9.22 22.03
CA GLY A 211 -12.87 -8.34 22.01
C GLY A 211 -13.41 -8.05 20.62
N ALA A 212 -13.23 -8.97 19.67
CA ALA A 212 -13.88 -8.88 18.36
C ALA A 212 -15.42 -8.86 18.53
N ASN A 213 -16.09 -7.95 17.84
CA ASN A 213 -17.53 -7.85 17.84
C ASN A 213 -18.14 -8.96 16.96
N VAL A 214 -18.75 -9.95 17.63
CA VAL A 214 -19.40 -11.13 17.03
C VAL A 214 -20.63 -10.82 16.20
N GLU A 215 -21.19 -9.61 16.29
CA GLU A 215 -22.37 -9.17 15.56
C GLU A 215 -22.04 -8.30 14.34
N THR A 216 -20.75 -8.12 14.02
CA THR A 216 -20.35 -7.28 12.88
C THR A 216 -20.81 -7.87 11.56
N LYS A 217 -21.64 -7.13 10.82
CA LYS A 217 -22.22 -7.60 9.56
C LYS A 217 -21.25 -7.46 8.38
N LEU A 218 -21.29 -8.42 7.45
CA LEU A 218 -20.63 -8.32 6.15
C LEU A 218 -21.20 -7.13 5.36
N GLU A 219 -20.32 -6.31 4.80
CA GLU A 219 -20.71 -5.24 3.88
C GLU A 219 -20.38 -5.66 2.43
N THR A 220 -21.42 -5.89 1.65
CA THR A 220 -21.31 -6.26 0.23
C THR A 220 -22.54 -5.77 -0.55
N ARG A 221 -22.43 -5.68 -1.87
CA ARG A 221 -23.56 -5.38 -2.76
C ARG A 221 -24.32 -6.64 -3.19
N GLN A 222 -23.97 -7.80 -2.64
CA GLN A 222 -24.58 -9.10 -2.95
C GLN A 222 -25.70 -9.48 -1.96
N TRP A 223 -26.35 -10.62 -2.23
CA TRP A 223 -27.44 -11.18 -1.42
C TRP A 223 -27.01 -11.64 -0.02
N ASP A 224 -25.72 -11.84 0.19
CA ASP A 224 -25.10 -12.21 1.46
C ASP A 224 -24.70 -10.99 2.31
N ASN A 225 -25.09 -9.78 1.88
CA ASN A 225 -24.95 -8.57 2.69
C ASN A 225 -25.71 -8.71 4.02
N GLY A 226 -25.11 -8.22 5.10
CA GLY A 226 -25.73 -8.27 6.41
C GLY A 226 -25.44 -9.55 7.20
N LEU A 227 -24.77 -10.56 6.63
CA LEU A 227 -24.44 -11.79 7.34
C LEU A 227 -23.48 -11.53 8.51
N THR A 228 -23.82 -12.08 9.67
CA THR A 228 -22.92 -12.11 10.84
C THR A 228 -21.91 -13.27 10.72
N PRO A 229 -20.81 -13.23 11.50
CA PRO A 229 -19.90 -14.36 11.65
C PRO A 229 -20.62 -15.68 11.98
N LEU A 230 -21.66 -15.63 12.84
CA LEU A 230 -22.42 -16.82 13.24
C LEU A 230 -23.18 -17.43 12.06
N LEU A 231 -23.95 -16.62 11.33
CA LEU A 231 -24.70 -17.09 10.18
C LEU A 231 -23.78 -17.66 9.09
N THR A 232 -22.61 -17.04 8.90
CA THR A 232 -21.61 -17.52 7.96
C THR A 232 -21.00 -18.87 8.39
N ALA A 233 -20.64 -19.02 9.66
CA ALA A 233 -20.14 -20.28 10.20
C ALA A 233 -21.18 -21.42 10.06
N VAL A 234 -22.46 -21.14 10.33
CA VAL A 234 -23.57 -22.10 10.14
C VAL A 234 -23.72 -22.47 8.67
N LYS A 235 -23.78 -21.48 7.76
CA LYS A 235 -23.90 -21.69 6.31
C LYS A 235 -22.77 -22.54 5.75
N LYS A 236 -21.56 -22.40 6.30
CA LYS A 236 -20.36 -23.16 5.90
C LYS A 236 -20.14 -24.46 6.69
N GLN A 237 -21.01 -24.76 7.66
CA GLN A 237 -20.94 -25.96 8.52
C GLN A 237 -19.70 -26.05 9.42
N HIS A 238 -19.16 -24.90 9.82
CA HIS A 238 -17.99 -24.82 10.70
C HIS A 238 -18.39 -24.91 12.18
N ALA A 239 -18.70 -26.13 12.64
CA ALA A 239 -19.28 -26.39 13.96
C ALA A 239 -18.48 -25.75 15.13
N LYS A 240 -17.14 -25.76 15.06
CA LYS A 240 -16.31 -25.18 16.13
C LYS A 240 -16.42 -23.66 16.20
N CYS A 241 -16.49 -22.99 15.05
CA CYS A 241 -16.73 -21.54 15.00
C CYS A 241 -18.13 -21.19 15.54
N VAL A 242 -19.14 -22.00 15.23
CA VAL A 242 -20.51 -21.82 15.76
C VAL A 242 -20.52 -21.90 17.29
N GLU A 243 -19.89 -22.93 17.85
CA GLU A 243 -19.79 -23.10 19.30
C GLU A 243 -19.11 -21.90 19.98
N LEU A 244 -17.97 -21.46 19.45
CA LEU A 244 -17.22 -20.31 19.97
C LEU A 244 -18.05 -19.02 19.95
N LEU A 245 -18.78 -18.75 18.87
CA LEU A 245 -19.60 -17.54 18.73
C LEU A 245 -20.81 -17.55 19.67
N LEU A 246 -21.47 -18.70 19.84
CA LEU A 246 -22.58 -18.83 20.79
C LEU A 246 -22.10 -18.63 22.24
N ASN A 247 -20.96 -19.21 22.60
CA ASN A 247 -20.34 -19.02 23.91
C ASN A 247 -19.91 -17.55 24.15
N ALA A 248 -19.58 -16.82 23.08
CA ALA A 248 -19.27 -15.40 23.12
C ALA A 248 -20.51 -14.49 23.18
N GLY A 249 -21.73 -15.07 23.19
CA GLY A 249 -22.98 -14.32 23.31
C GLY A 249 -23.57 -13.86 21.98
N SER A 250 -23.19 -14.47 20.85
CA SER A 250 -23.77 -14.12 19.55
C SER A 250 -25.25 -14.49 19.47
N SER A 251 -26.06 -13.60 18.90
CA SER A 251 -27.49 -13.77 18.75
C SER A 251 -27.82 -14.64 17.54
N ALA A 252 -28.50 -15.77 17.76
CA ALA A 252 -29.05 -16.58 16.69
C ALA A 252 -30.16 -15.87 15.89
N ASN A 253 -30.70 -14.75 16.41
CA ASN A 253 -31.81 -14.01 15.83
C ASN A 253 -31.38 -12.75 15.06
N ALA A 254 -30.08 -12.57 14.80
CA ALA A 254 -29.58 -11.44 14.02
C ALA A 254 -29.96 -11.62 12.53
N VAL A 255 -31.19 -11.24 12.17
CA VAL A 255 -31.66 -11.12 10.78
C VAL A 255 -31.60 -9.63 10.40
#